data_AF-A0AAD6DTU2-F1
#
_entry.id   AF-A0AAD6DTU2-F1
#
_cell.length_a   1.000
_cell.length_b   1.000
_cell.length_c   1.000
_cell.angle_alpha   90.00
_cell.angle_beta   90.00
_cell.angle_gamma   90.00
#
_symmetry.space_group_name_H-M   'P 1'
#
loop_
_entity.id
_entity.type
_entity.pdbx_description
1 polymer ?
#
loop_
_entity_poly.entity_id
_entity_poly.type
_entity_poly.pdbx_seq_one_letter_code
_entity_poly.pdbx_strand_id
1 'polypeptide(L)'
;MLQALGGSVPPNTDHAVSVSLPSWRENVGYEEGEDWVISKMQCGYPRFFVHPIIQKLAQEIVRRVGDPNLESATLFASVKAAHICHSFLLSKIPAEQAYKTRIVNFIPSPHTEAGLTVTSSLSCVIYPKEYAPITKQVWQHSGNGISSRRGEFCLGALEDGFLVEDKGLATAESISQRPCKGPRRYQTVGGARKGSVGESPPKSNNEDGRDYAQFIEERFGRNLSTSLANQAKLAVRKRIAGVLTADVELPEALETASSEGRVTGISEEDVLLYPSGMNAIFNAHQTLLATRGDLPSICFGFPYTDTLKILQKWGPGCVFYGHGSSEDLDDLESRLKAGERFLGLFTEAPGNPLLKTPDLKRIRALADQYGFAVVVDETISNFVNINVLRLSDIVVSSLTKIFSGDSNVMGGSAVLNPHAQYYAAIKETYQREYEDIYWAEDAVFLERNSRDFIARIEQINATSENITAMLKESPLVKDVYYPKYSPTKPLYDSLRNPNGGYGGLFSVTFHSQPEAIAFFDTIEVLKGPSLGTNFTLSSPYVLLAHYGELDWARSFNVDPDLVRISVGLEEVPDLRSRVQRALDAVQSVRQASA
;
A
#
# COMPACT_ATOMS: atom_id res chain seq x y z
N MET A 1 -7.76 2.53 23.69
CA MET A 1 -7.54 1.16 24.19
C MET A 1 -6.32 0.62 23.45
N LEU A 2 -5.24 0.24 24.16
CA LEU A 2 -4.06 -0.34 23.52
C LEU A 2 -4.42 -1.74 22.99
N GLN A 3 -3.90 -2.10 21.81
CA GLN A 3 -4.17 -3.38 21.17
C GLN A 3 -3.15 -4.44 21.59
N ALA A 4 -3.60 -5.64 21.92
CA ALA A 4 -2.72 -6.74 22.28
C ALA A 4 -1.85 -7.19 21.08
N LEU A 5 -0.66 -7.71 21.37
CA LEU A 5 0.28 -8.25 20.38
C LEU A 5 -0.42 -9.14 19.34
N GLY A 6 -0.17 -8.86 18.06
CA GLY A 6 -0.67 -9.65 16.94
C GLY A 6 -2.12 -9.36 16.53
N GLY A 7 -2.85 -8.54 17.30
CA GLY A 7 -4.19 -8.09 16.96
C GLY A 7 -4.21 -6.98 15.90
N SER A 8 -5.34 -6.84 15.19
CA SER A 8 -5.52 -5.83 14.13
C SER A 8 -5.37 -4.39 14.62
N VAL A 9 -4.85 -3.50 13.76
CA VAL A 9 -4.76 -2.06 14.03
C VAL A 9 -5.50 -1.29 12.93
N PRO A 10 -6.68 -0.68 13.23
CA PRO A 10 -7.34 -0.62 14.54
C PRO A 10 -7.95 -1.97 14.99
N PRO A 11 -8.31 -2.12 16.28
CA PRO A 11 -8.89 -3.35 16.80
C PRO A 11 -10.17 -3.78 16.07
N ASN A 12 -10.41 -5.10 15.96
CA ASN A 12 -11.60 -5.70 15.34
C ASN A 12 -11.84 -5.26 13.88
N THR A 13 -10.78 -5.21 13.08
CA THR A 13 -10.84 -4.85 11.67
C THR A 13 -10.36 -6.02 10.82
N ASP A 14 -11.28 -6.69 10.13
CA ASP A 14 -11.03 -7.97 9.43
C ASP A 14 -10.02 -7.83 8.27
N HIS A 15 -9.99 -6.67 7.64
CA HIS A 15 -9.05 -6.36 6.55
C HIS A 15 -8.06 -5.28 6.95
N ALA A 16 -7.64 -5.27 8.21
CA ALA A 16 -6.67 -4.30 8.70
C ALA A 16 -5.38 -4.34 7.89
N VAL A 17 -4.82 -3.15 7.63
CA VAL A 17 -3.53 -3.02 6.95
C VAL A 17 -2.38 -2.81 7.93
N SER A 18 -2.61 -3.07 9.22
CA SER A 18 -1.60 -2.99 10.28
C SER A 18 -1.92 -3.96 11.42
N VAL A 19 -0.92 -4.23 12.24
CA VAL A 19 -0.95 -5.18 13.35
C VAL A 19 -0.24 -4.59 14.57
N SER A 20 -0.68 -4.98 15.76
CA SER A 20 -0.11 -4.48 17.00
C SER A 20 1.22 -5.16 17.35
N LEU A 21 2.25 -4.35 17.55
CA LEU A 21 3.56 -4.73 18.11
C LEU A 21 3.90 -3.76 19.26
N PRO A 22 3.32 -3.96 20.46
CA PRO A 22 3.22 -2.91 21.46
C PRO A 22 4.50 -2.58 22.25
N SER A 23 5.52 -3.42 22.21
CA SER A 23 6.80 -3.19 22.88
C SER A 23 8.01 -3.43 21.97
N TRP A 24 9.14 -2.82 22.30
CA TRP A 24 10.38 -2.94 21.55
C TRP A 24 10.80 -4.39 21.38
N ARG A 25 10.72 -5.17 22.47
CA ARG A 25 11.04 -6.60 22.49
C ARG A 25 10.15 -7.41 21.54
N GLU A 26 8.89 -7.04 21.39
CA GLU A 26 7.98 -7.72 20.45
C GLU A 26 8.28 -7.36 18.99
N ASN A 27 8.75 -6.15 18.72
CA ASN A 27 9.22 -5.78 17.38
C ASN A 27 10.49 -6.58 17.01
N VAL A 28 11.44 -6.70 17.94
CA VAL A 28 12.63 -7.55 17.75
C VAL A 28 12.24 -9.03 17.56
N GLY A 29 11.39 -9.57 18.43
CA GLY A 29 10.95 -10.96 18.33
C GLY A 29 10.13 -11.25 17.06
N TYR A 30 9.41 -10.27 16.53
CA TYR A 30 8.74 -10.39 15.23
C TYR A 30 9.75 -10.58 14.09
N GLU A 31 10.80 -9.77 14.06
CA GLU A 31 11.85 -9.83 13.02
C GLU A 31 12.76 -11.06 13.17
N GLU A 32 12.99 -11.53 14.38
CA GLU A 32 13.74 -12.77 14.67
C GLU A 32 12.92 -14.04 14.43
N GLY A 33 11.61 -13.91 14.18
CA GLY A 33 10.72 -15.06 13.98
C GLY A 33 10.47 -15.87 15.24
N GLU A 34 10.55 -15.25 16.41
CA GLU A 34 10.38 -15.90 17.71
C GLU A 34 8.95 -16.42 17.89
N ASP A 35 8.81 -17.70 18.24
CA ASP A 35 7.51 -18.39 18.33
C ASP A 35 6.50 -17.69 19.25
N TRP A 36 6.97 -17.10 20.36
CA TRP A 36 6.10 -16.42 21.33
C TRP A 36 5.48 -15.12 20.78
N VAL A 37 6.02 -14.57 19.70
CA VAL A 37 5.45 -13.47 18.92
C VAL A 37 4.64 -14.00 17.75
N ILE A 38 5.26 -14.83 16.89
CA ILE A 38 4.66 -15.28 15.63
C ILE A 38 3.35 -16.05 15.87
N SER A 39 3.28 -16.88 16.90
CA SER A 39 2.06 -17.64 17.27
C SER A 39 0.87 -16.78 17.67
N LYS A 40 1.09 -15.49 17.99
CA LYS A 40 0.02 -14.55 18.35
C LYS A 40 -0.44 -13.68 17.18
N MET A 41 0.25 -13.72 16.04
CA MET A 41 -0.06 -12.88 14.89
C MET A 41 -1.37 -13.33 14.23
N GLN A 42 -2.42 -12.52 14.36
CA GLN A 42 -3.72 -12.76 13.73
C GLN A 42 -3.79 -12.15 12.33
N CYS A 43 -3.03 -11.08 12.11
CA CYS A 43 -2.92 -10.35 10.85
C CYS A 43 -1.53 -9.70 10.74
N GLY A 44 -1.33 -8.90 9.70
CA GLY A 44 -0.10 -8.13 9.50
C GLY A 44 -0.25 -7.15 8.35
N TYR A 45 0.82 -6.39 8.06
CA TYR A 45 0.81 -5.53 6.88
C TYR A 45 0.72 -6.40 5.61
N PRO A 46 -0.29 -6.24 4.73
CA PRO A 46 -0.65 -7.26 3.73
C PRO A 46 0.45 -7.69 2.73
N ARG A 47 1.46 -6.84 2.52
CA ARG A 47 2.61 -7.18 1.66
C ARG A 47 3.69 -8.02 2.35
N PHE A 48 3.82 -7.94 3.68
CA PHE A 48 4.81 -8.72 4.46
C PHE A 48 4.18 -9.97 5.09
N PHE A 49 2.90 -9.87 5.44
CA PHE A 49 2.09 -10.94 6.01
C PHE A 49 0.91 -11.22 5.09
N VAL A 50 0.94 -12.36 4.41
CA VAL A 50 -0.17 -12.80 3.55
C VAL A 50 -1.37 -13.12 4.43
N HIS A 51 -2.50 -12.47 4.20
CA HIS A 51 -3.69 -12.62 5.04
C HIS A 51 -4.16 -14.08 5.15
N PRO A 52 -4.62 -14.57 6.32
CA PRO A 52 -5.01 -15.97 6.48
C PRO A 52 -6.07 -16.44 5.47
N ILE A 53 -6.99 -15.55 5.07
CA ILE A 53 -8.00 -15.86 4.06
C ILE A 53 -7.41 -16.15 2.67
N ILE A 54 -6.35 -15.43 2.30
CA ILE A 54 -5.62 -15.63 1.04
C ILE A 54 -4.83 -16.94 1.11
N GLN A 55 -4.26 -17.27 2.28
CA GLN A 55 -3.59 -18.55 2.50
C GLN A 55 -4.58 -19.72 2.37
N LYS A 56 -5.78 -19.62 2.97
CA LYS A 56 -6.86 -20.61 2.82
C LYS A 56 -7.27 -20.78 1.35
N LEU A 57 -7.48 -19.68 0.62
CA LEU A 57 -7.78 -19.71 -0.80
C LEU A 57 -6.66 -20.41 -1.61
N ALA A 58 -5.40 -20.09 -1.34
CA ALA A 58 -4.27 -20.74 -2.02
C ALA A 58 -4.23 -22.25 -1.75
N GLN A 59 -4.49 -22.67 -0.50
CA GLN A 59 -4.57 -24.08 -0.12
C GLN A 59 -5.72 -24.79 -0.85
N GLU A 60 -6.90 -24.17 -0.92
CA GLU A 60 -8.06 -24.75 -1.61
C GLU A 60 -7.82 -24.88 -3.13
N ILE A 61 -7.16 -23.89 -3.73
CA ILE A 61 -6.76 -23.97 -5.14
C ILE A 61 -5.79 -25.13 -5.37
N VAL A 62 -4.72 -25.22 -4.58
CA VAL A 62 -3.76 -26.33 -4.70
C VAL A 62 -4.44 -27.68 -4.47
N ARG A 63 -5.38 -27.80 -3.54
CA ARG A 63 -6.16 -29.03 -3.32
C ARG A 63 -6.95 -29.46 -4.57
N ARG A 64 -7.43 -28.51 -5.38
CA ARG A 64 -8.22 -28.78 -6.58
C ARG A 64 -7.39 -29.09 -7.82
N VAL A 65 -6.27 -28.39 -8.01
CA VAL A 65 -5.51 -28.40 -9.27
C VAL A 65 -4.02 -28.75 -9.11
N GLY A 66 -3.59 -29.19 -7.92
CA GLY A 66 -2.20 -29.54 -7.62
C GLY A 66 -2.06 -30.57 -6.48
N ASP A 67 -0.84 -30.69 -5.96
CA ASP A 67 -0.53 -31.55 -4.81
C ASP A 67 -0.35 -30.71 -3.52
N PRO A 68 -1.29 -30.78 -2.56
CA PRO A 68 -1.23 -29.99 -1.33
C PRO A 68 -0.03 -30.33 -0.42
N ASN A 69 0.62 -31.48 -0.62
CA ASN A 69 1.80 -31.86 0.15
C ASN A 69 3.07 -31.21 -0.41
N LEU A 70 3.17 -31.07 -1.74
CA LEU A 70 4.40 -30.65 -2.42
C LEU A 70 4.35 -29.22 -2.98
N GLU A 71 3.16 -28.72 -3.31
CA GLU A 71 2.96 -27.47 -4.03
C GLU A 71 2.34 -26.37 -3.15
N SER A 72 2.51 -25.14 -3.61
CA SER A 72 1.88 -23.93 -3.08
C SER A 72 1.45 -23.04 -4.24
N ALA A 73 0.67 -21.99 -3.96
CA ALA A 73 0.21 -21.04 -4.94
C ALA A 73 0.37 -19.59 -4.46
N THR A 74 0.73 -18.71 -5.40
CA THR A 74 0.63 -17.25 -5.23
C THR A 74 -0.48 -16.73 -6.14
N LEU A 75 -1.32 -15.85 -5.59
CA LEU A 75 -2.60 -15.46 -6.19
C LEU A 75 -2.55 -14.02 -6.71
N PHE A 76 -3.08 -13.82 -7.92
CA PHE A 76 -2.97 -12.57 -8.67
C PHE A 76 -4.30 -12.12 -9.25
N ALA A 77 -4.43 -10.81 -9.38
CA ALA A 77 -5.61 -10.14 -9.89
C ALA A 77 -5.82 -10.30 -11.40
N SER A 78 -4.75 -10.53 -12.15
CA SER A 78 -4.77 -10.68 -13.61
C SER A 78 -3.76 -11.70 -14.10
N VAL A 79 -3.96 -12.15 -15.34
CA VAL A 79 -3.06 -13.05 -16.05
C VAL A 79 -1.69 -12.40 -16.25
N LYS A 80 -1.63 -11.09 -16.55
CA LYS A 80 -0.37 -10.34 -16.70
C LYS A 80 0.45 -10.36 -15.42
N ALA A 81 -0.18 -10.11 -14.27
CA ALA A 81 0.49 -10.17 -12.96
C ALA A 81 1.01 -11.58 -12.64
N ALA A 82 0.26 -12.63 -12.97
CA ALA A 82 0.71 -14.02 -12.83
C ALA A 82 1.92 -14.33 -13.73
N HIS A 83 1.93 -13.84 -14.97
CA HIS A 83 3.08 -14.00 -15.89
C HIS A 83 4.33 -13.27 -15.40
N ILE A 84 4.20 -12.08 -14.81
CA ILE A 84 5.32 -11.38 -14.18
C ILE A 84 5.93 -12.24 -13.07
N CYS A 85 5.10 -12.83 -12.22
CA CYS A 85 5.55 -13.71 -11.15
C CYS A 85 6.20 -14.99 -11.69
N HIS A 86 5.56 -15.65 -12.66
CA HIS A 86 6.04 -16.88 -13.25
C HIS A 86 7.38 -16.68 -13.98
N SER A 87 7.51 -15.61 -14.77
CA SER A 87 8.77 -15.26 -15.45
C SER A 87 9.88 -14.95 -14.45
N PHE A 88 9.57 -14.22 -13.37
CA PHE A 88 10.53 -13.95 -12.30
C PHE A 88 10.97 -15.26 -11.62
N LEU A 89 10.03 -16.16 -11.32
CA LEU A 89 10.33 -17.46 -10.74
C LEU A 89 11.25 -18.28 -11.66
N LEU A 90 10.91 -18.40 -12.95
CA LEU A 90 11.71 -19.12 -13.94
C LEU A 90 13.14 -18.55 -14.07
N SER A 91 13.32 -17.24 -13.89
CA SER A 91 14.65 -16.61 -13.92
C SER A 91 15.54 -16.95 -12.70
N LYS A 92 14.96 -17.55 -11.65
CA LYS A 92 15.64 -17.82 -10.37
C LYS A 92 15.77 -19.31 -10.03
N ILE A 93 15.09 -20.19 -10.77
CA ILE A 93 15.13 -21.63 -10.54
C ILE A 93 15.92 -22.34 -11.66
N PRO A 94 16.44 -23.55 -11.40
CA PRO A 94 17.09 -24.34 -12.45
C PRO A 94 16.12 -24.66 -13.60
N ALA A 95 16.61 -24.63 -14.84
CA ALA A 95 15.77 -24.82 -16.04
C ALA A 95 15.06 -26.17 -16.05
N GLU A 96 15.70 -27.21 -15.50
CA GLU A 96 15.13 -28.54 -15.33
C GLU A 96 13.98 -28.59 -14.32
N GLN A 97 13.80 -27.60 -13.45
CA GLN A 97 12.69 -27.52 -12.50
C GLN A 97 11.51 -26.70 -13.04
N ALA A 98 11.67 -26.03 -14.19
CA ALA A 98 10.66 -25.14 -14.77
C ALA A 98 9.32 -25.84 -15.03
N TYR A 99 9.33 -27.10 -15.45
CA TYR A 99 8.12 -27.87 -15.75
C TYR A 99 7.21 -28.11 -14.53
N LYS A 100 7.74 -27.93 -13.31
CA LYS A 100 6.98 -28.05 -12.05
C LYS A 100 6.18 -26.80 -11.72
N THR A 101 6.30 -25.74 -12.52
CA THR A 101 5.63 -24.46 -12.31
C THR A 101 4.62 -24.22 -13.42
N ARG A 102 3.44 -23.70 -13.08
CA ARG A 102 2.38 -23.44 -14.06
C ARG A 102 1.48 -22.29 -13.62
N ILE A 103 0.89 -21.61 -14.60
CA ILE A 103 -0.18 -20.65 -14.37
C ILE A 103 -1.52 -21.39 -14.51
N VAL A 104 -2.41 -21.19 -13.55
CA VAL A 104 -3.80 -21.68 -13.59
C VAL A 104 -4.73 -20.48 -13.46
N ASN A 105 -5.74 -20.42 -14.33
CA ASN A 105 -6.72 -19.36 -14.32
C ASN A 105 -8.06 -19.89 -13.85
N PHE A 106 -8.79 -19.04 -13.16
CA PHE A 106 -10.14 -19.31 -12.69
C PHE A 106 -11.05 -18.19 -13.18
N ILE A 107 -12.18 -18.57 -13.77
CA ILE A 107 -13.15 -17.67 -14.41
C ILE A 107 -14.56 -17.95 -13.87
N PRO A 108 -15.50 -16.99 -13.97
CA PRO A 108 -16.91 -17.23 -13.67
C PRO A 108 -17.48 -18.41 -14.48
N SER A 109 -18.33 -19.20 -13.84
CA SER A 109 -18.99 -20.35 -14.47
C SER A 109 -19.87 -19.90 -15.65
N PRO A 110 -19.78 -20.56 -16.81
CA PRO A 110 -20.58 -20.21 -18.00
C PRO A 110 -22.10 -20.33 -17.81
N HIS A 111 -22.53 -21.01 -16.74
CA HIS A 111 -23.94 -21.25 -16.43
C HIS A 111 -24.55 -20.23 -15.47
N THR A 112 -23.77 -19.24 -15.01
CA THR A 112 -24.30 -18.11 -14.26
C THR A 112 -24.80 -17.07 -15.27
N GLU A 113 -26.01 -16.53 -15.07
CA GLU A 113 -26.46 -15.37 -15.84
C GLU A 113 -25.37 -14.29 -15.78
N ALA A 114 -24.95 -13.79 -16.94
CA ALA A 114 -23.98 -12.71 -17.07
C ALA A 114 -24.60 -11.38 -16.58
N GLY A 115 -24.96 -11.31 -15.31
CA GLY A 115 -25.39 -10.08 -14.66
C GLY A 115 -24.17 -9.32 -14.20
N LEU A 116 -23.86 -8.19 -14.85
CA LEU A 116 -23.13 -6.99 -14.36
C LEU A 116 -22.06 -7.16 -13.25
N THR A 117 -21.37 -8.29 -13.17
CA THR A 117 -20.51 -8.67 -12.04
C THR A 117 -19.08 -8.25 -12.34
N VAL A 118 -18.45 -7.65 -11.33
CA VAL A 118 -17.04 -7.27 -11.31
C VAL A 118 -16.20 -8.43 -11.85
N THR A 119 -15.16 -8.15 -12.66
CA THR A 119 -14.25 -9.17 -13.20
C THR A 119 -13.72 -10.04 -12.07
N SER A 120 -14.33 -11.21 -11.94
CA SER A 120 -14.14 -12.13 -10.81
C SER A 120 -13.03 -13.13 -11.09
N SER A 121 -12.32 -12.98 -12.21
CA SER A 121 -11.25 -13.89 -12.60
C SER A 121 -10.11 -13.87 -11.57
N LEU A 122 -9.47 -15.01 -11.39
CA LEU A 122 -8.32 -15.15 -10.50
C LEU A 122 -7.23 -15.93 -11.24
N SER A 123 -6.00 -15.42 -11.22
CA SER A 123 -4.85 -16.10 -11.81
C SER A 123 -3.89 -16.54 -10.72
N CYS A 124 -3.34 -17.74 -10.85
CA CYS A 124 -2.52 -18.37 -9.83
C CYS A 124 -1.24 -18.89 -10.45
N VAL A 125 -0.11 -18.70 -9.76
CA VAL A 125 1.13 -19.40 -10.09
C VAL A 125 1.30 -20.54 -9.10
N ILE A 126 1.27 -21.77 -9.58
CA ILE A 126 1.49 -23.00 -8.79
C ILE A 126 2.95 -23.41 -8.92
N TYR A 127 3.58 -23.76 -7.80
CA TYR A 127 5.00 -24.09 -7.72
C TYR A 127 5.32 -25.00 -6.52
N PRO A 128 6.45 -25.75 -6.53
CA PRO A 128 6.95 -26.48 -5.36
C PRO A 128 7.17 -25.57 -4.14
N LYS A 129 6.74 -26.00 -2.94
CA LYS A 129 6.76 -25.18 -1.71
C LYS A 129 8.11 -24.51 -1.40
N GLU A 130 9.22 -25.14 -1.76
CA GLU A 130 10.58 -24.62 -1.61
C GLU A 130 10.81 -23.27 -2.31
N TYR A 131 10.03 -22.93 -3.34
CA TYR A 131 10.15 -21.66 -4.07
C TYR A 131 9.23 -20.55 -3.56
N ALA A 132 8.47 -20.78 -2.48
CA ALA A 132 7.64 -19.75 -1.86
C ALA A 132 8.41 -18.46 -1.50
N PRO A 133 9.67 -18.48 -1.04
CA PRO A 133 10.44 -17.26 -0.81
C PRO A 133 10.69 -16.44 -2.09
N ILE A 134 10.73 -17.07 -3.28
CA ILE A 134 10.96 -16.37 -4.55
C ILE A 134 9.68 -15.66 -4.99
N THR A 135 8.54 -16.35 -4.99
CA THR A 135 7.25 -15.75 -5.38
C THR A 135 6.77 -14.71 -4.38
N LYS A 136 7.08 -14.89 -3.08
CA LYS A 136 6.85 -13.88 -2.03
C LYS A 136 7.56 -12.56 -2.35
N GLN A 137 8.71 -12.56 -3.02
CA GLN A 137 9.36 -11.31 -3.43
C GLN A 137 8.54 -10.55 -4.48
N VAL A 138 7.83 -11.24 -5.37
CA VAL A 138 6.95 -10.58 -6.34
C VAL A 138 5.77 -9.97 -5.58
N TRP A 139 5.14 -10.74 -4.69
CA TRP A 139 4.05 -10.25 -3.83
C TRP A 139 4.45 -8.99 -3.05
N GLN A 140 5.57 -9.06 -2.34
CA GLN A 140 6.05 -8.01 -1.45
C GLN A 140 6.47 -6.77 -2.22
N HIS A 141 7.41 -6.89 -3.17
CA HIS A 141 8.01 -5.72 -3.81
C HIS A 141 7.07 -5.08 -4.82
N SER A 142 6.42 -5.86 -5.70
CA SER A 142 5.58 -5.30 -6.76
C SER A 142 4.15 -4.97 -6.32
N GLY A 143 3.70 -5.49 -5.17
CA GLY A 143 2.33 -5.31 -4.70
C GLY A 143 1.26 -5.90 -5.62
N ASN A 144 1.61 -6.84 -6.51
CA ASN A 144 0.69 -7.48 -7.47
C ASN A 144 -0.24 -8.54 -6.85
N GLY A 145 -0.06 -8.88 -5.57
CA GLY A 145 -0.93 -9.81 -4.86
C GLY A 145 -2.37 -9.33 -4.74
N ILE A 146 -3.31 -10.26 -4.55
CA ILE A 146 -4.71 -9.91 -4.28
C ILE A 146 -4.90 -9.33 -2.87
N SER A 147 -5.94 -8.52 -2.67
CA SER A 147 -6.34 -8.04 -1.34
C SER A 147 -7.06 -9.12 -0.54
N SER A 148 -7.18 -8.92 0.78
CA SER A 148 -7.91 -9.84 1.66
C SER A 148 -9.40 -9.90 1.34
N ARG A 149 -10.05 -8.76 1.01
CA ARG A 149 -11.44 -8.70 0.53
C ARG A 149 -11.65 -9.51 -0.76
N ARG A 150 -10.75 -9.33 -1.74
CA ARG A 150 -10.80 -10.14 -2.95
C ARG A 150 -10.58 -11.62 -2.66
N GLY A 151 -9.67 -11.94 -1.73
CA GLY A 151 -9.43 -13.31 -1.29
C GLY A 151 -10.66 -13.95 -0.65
N GLU A 152 -11.40 -13.21 0.17
CA GLU A 152 -12.67 -13.63 0.76
C GLU A 152 -13.72 -13.95 -0.31
N PHE A 153 -13.96 -13.00 -1.21
CA PHE A 153 -14.87 -13.19 -2.32
C PHE A 153 -14.49 -14.42 -3.16
N CYS A 154 -13.22 -14.54 -3.54
CA CYS A 154 -12.74 -15.64 -4.39
C CYS A 154 -12.85 -17.00 -3.68
N LEU A 155 -12.65 -17.06 -2.35
CA LEU A 155 -12.82 -18.28 -1.58
C LEU A 155 -14.26 -18.76 -1.57
N GLY A 156 -15.20 -17.89 -1.20
CA GLY A 156 -16.64 -18.23 -1.25
C GLY A 156 -17.10 -18.59 -2.67
N ALA A 157 -16.68 -17.80 -3.66
CA ALA A 157 -16.97 -18.07 -5.07
C ALA A 157 -16.45 -19.43 -5.57
N LEU A 158 -15.28 -19.85 -5.10
CA LEU A 158 -14.68 -21.15 -5.44
C LEU A 158 -15.42 -22.30 -4.73
N GLU A 159 -15.79 -22.14 -3.47
CA GLU A 159 -16.56 -23.12 -2.68
C GLU A 159 -17.96 -23.35 -3.25
N ASP A 160 -18.64 -22.27 -3.66
CA ASP A 160 -19.99 -22.29 -4.21
C ASP A 160 -20.05 -22.67 -5.70
N GLY A 161 -18.90 -22.87 -6.35
CA GLY A 161 -18.79 -23.25 -7.76
C GLY A 161 -19.08 -22.12 -8.76
N PHE A 162 -19.15 -20.87 -8.31
CA PHE A 162 -19.21 -19.70 -9.18
C PHE A 162 -17.89 -19.51 -9.93
N LEU A 163 -16.77 -19.68 -9.24
CA LEU A 163 -15.45 -19.58 -9.84
C LEU A 163 -14.91 -20.98 -10.18
N VAL A 164 -14.64 -21.23 -11.46
CA VAL A 164 -14.19 -22.53 -11.98
C VAL A 164 -12.87 -22.40 -12.73
N GLU A 165 -12.09 -23.48 -12.76
CA GLU A 165 -10.86 -23.54 -13.54
C GLU A 165 -11.16 -23.29 -15.03
N ASP A 166 -10.43 -22.35 -15.62
CA ASP A 166 -10.43 -22.14 -17.06
C ASP A 166 -9.60 -23.26 -17.72
N LYS A 167 -10.28 -24.35 -18.07
CA LYS A 167 -9.66 -25.48 -18.78
C LYS A 167 -9.40 -25.17 -20.26
N GLY A 168 -9.80 -23.99 -20.74
CA GLY A 168 -9.99 -23.74 -22.16
C GLY A 168 -10.99 -24.71 -22.79
N LEU A 169 -11.45 -24.42 -24.00
CA LEU A 169 -11.98 -25.46 -24.89
C LEU A 169 -10.81 -26.33 -25.37
N ALA A 170 -10.21 -27.10 -24.46
CA ALA A 170 -9.30 -28.17 -24.82
C ALA A 170 -10.12 -29.30 -25.46
N THR A 171 -10.07 -29.36 -26.79
CA THR A 171 -10.38 -30.52 -27.65
C THR A 171 -11.81 -31.09 -27.57
N ALA A 172 -12.62 -30.71 -28.55
CA ALA A 172 -13.68 -31.55 -29.10
C ALA A 172 -13.06 -32.81 -29.76
N GLU A 173 -12.41 -33.68 -28.99
CA GLU A 173 -11.90 -34.98 -29.45
C GLU A 173 -11.85 -35.98 -28.28
N SER A 174 -12.96 -36.13 -27.55
CA SER A 174 -13.23 -37.37 -26.79
C SER A 174 -14.73 -37.56 -26.52
N ILE A 175 -15.57 -37.47 -27.56
CA ILE A 175 -16.94 -38.00 -27.49
C ILE A 175 -16.95 -39.39 -28.13
N SER A 176 -16.58 -40.40 -27.34
CA SER A 176 -17.10 -41.77 -27.37
C SER A 176 -16.54 -42.42 -26.09
N GLN A 177 -17.29 -42.99 -25.15
CA GLN A 177 -18.47 -43.84 -25.25
C GLN A 177 -19.26 -43.78 -23.91
N ARG A 178 -20.56 -43.42 -23.99
CA ARG A 178 -21.80 -43.98 -23.36
C ARG A 178 -21.80 -44.60 -21.92
N PRO A 179 -22.96 -44.74 -21.23
CA PRO A 179 -24.35 -44.51 -21.68
C PRO A 179 -25.26 -43.67 -20.76
N CYS A 180 -26.29 -43.12 -21.40
CA CYS A 180 -27.47 -42.49 -20.83
C CYS A 180 -28.23 -43.38 -19.82
N LYS A 181 -28.76 -42.77 -18.75
CA LYS A 181 -29.97 -43.24 -18.06
C LYS A 181 -31.04 -42.16 -18.12
N GLY A 182 -32.23 -42.58 -18.57
CA GLY A 182 -33.37 -41.74 -18.92
C GLY A 182 -34.14 -41.10 -17.75
N PRO A 183 -35.28 -40.46 -18.04
CA PRO A 183 -35.85 -39.40 -17.20
C PRO A 183 -36.75 -39.94 -16.08
N ARG A 184 -36.80 -39.23 -14.94
CA ARG A 184 -37.87 -39.38 -13.95
C ARG A 184 -38.62 -38.07 -13.76
N ARG A 185 -39.95 -38.16 -13.89
CA ARG A 185 -40.96 -37.11 -13.77
C ARG A 185 -41.74 -37.30 -12.47
N TYR A 186 -42.12 -36.18 -11.85
CA TYR A 186 -43.16 -35.93 -10.83
C TYR A 186 -43.07 -36.53 -9.41
N GLN A 187 -43.01 -35.62 -8.42
CA GLN A 187 -44.02 -35.52 -7.35
C GLN A 187 -44.05 -34.09 -6.77
N THR A 188 -45.24 -33.65 -6.36
CA THR A 188 -45.63 -32.26 -6.05
C THR A 188 -46.19 -32.17 -4.62
N VAL A 189 -46.18 -30.94 -4.07
CA VAL A 189 -46.96 -30.41 -2.90
C VAL A 189 -46.46 -30.86 -1.51
N GLY A 190 -46.31 -30.03 -0.47
CA GLY A 190 -46.56 -28.61 -0.21
C GLY A 190 -46.32 -28.32 1.28
N GLY A 191 -46.35 -27.06 1.71
CA GLY A 191 -46.32 -26.72 3.14
C GLY A 191 -45.74 -25.34 3.47
N ALA A 192 -46.57 -24.30 3.37
CA ALA A 192 -46.28 -22.99 3.92
C ALA A 192 -46.41 -22.98 5.45
N ARG A 193 -45.49 -22.30 6.15
CA ARG A 193 -45.75 -21.75 7.50
C ARG A 193 -45.10 -20.37 7.65
N LYS A 194 -45.97 -19.41 7.99
CA LYS A 194 -45.68 -18.04 8.45
C LYS A 194 -45.40 -18.03 9.95
N GLY A 195 -44.64 -17.03 10.38
CA GLY A 195 -44.54 -16.49 11.75
C GLY A 195 -43.11 -16.03 12.03
N SER A 196 -42.82 -14.89 12.64
CA SER A 196 -43.59 -13.75 13.16
C SER A 196 -42.55 -12.68 13.52
N VAL A 197 -42.84 -11.42 13.24
CA VAL A 197 -42.01 -10.25 13.59
C VAL A 197 -42.15 -9.96 15.08
N GLY A 198 -41.03 -9.74 15.78
CA GLY A 198 -40.97 -9.25 17.15
C GLY A 198 -39.89 -8.18 17.28
N GLU A 199 -40.31 -6.92 17.44
CA GLU A 199 -39.46 -5.78 17.77
C GLU A 199 -39.17 -5.74 19.28
N SER A 200 -37.97 -5.26 19.66
CA SER A 200 -37.61 -4.82 21.02
C SER A 200 -36.42 -3.84 20.95
N PRO A 201 -36.25 -2.94 21.95
CA PRO A 201 -35.80 -1.53 21.77
C PRO A 201 -34.29 -1.28 21.99
N PRO A 202 -33.80 -0.05 21.78
CA PRO A 202 -32.40 0.22 21.43
C PRO A 202 -31.47 0.34 22.64
N LYS A 203 -30.20 -0.03 22.43
CA LYS A 203 -29.08 0.33 23.32
C LYS A 203 -27.88 0.81 22.49
N SER A 204 -27.20 1.79 23.07
CA SER A 204 -26.29 2.76 22.45
C SER A 204 -24.83 2.31 22.27
N ASN A 205 -24.24 2.77 21.17
CA ASN A 205 -22.85 3.21 20.92
C ASN A 205 -21.68 2.22 21.11
N ASN A 206 -21.27 1.57 20.01
CA ASN A 206 -19.91 1.57 19.41
C ASN A 206 -19.82 0.50 18.29
N GLU A 207 -20.66 0.60 17.25
CA GLU A 207 -20.81 -0.45 16.21
C GLU A 207 -20.67 0.03 14.75
N ASP A 208 -20.24 1.27 14.50
CA ASP A 208 -20.26 1.89 13.16
C ASP A 208 -19.45 1.11 12.09
N GLY A 209 -18.44 0.33 12.48
CA GLY A 209 -17.63 -0.47 11.56
C GLY A 209 -18.28 -1.79 11.11
N ARG A 210 -19.03 -2.45 12.01
CA ARG A 210 -19.66 -3.75 11.71
C ARG A 210 -20.99 -3.58 11.02
N ASP A 211 -21.79 -2.61 11.45
CA ASP A 211 -23.08 -2.28 10.85
C ASP A 211 -22.92 -1.90 9.36
N TYR A 212 -21.81 -1.26 8.98
CA TYR A 212 -21.59 -0.86 7.59
C TYR A 212 -21.05 -2.00 6.71
N ALA A 213 -20.17 -2.87 7.23
CA ALA A 213 -19.72 -4.07 6.51
C ALA A 213 -20.93 -4.99 6.26
N GLN A 214 -21.75 -5.18 7.30
CA GLN A 214 -23.02 -5.89 7.22
C GLN A 214 -24.01 -5.17 6.30
N PHE A 215 -24.06 -3.83 6.26
CA PHE A 215 -24.91 -3.08 5.32
C PHE A 215 -24.44 -3.20 3.85
N ILE A 216 -23.14 -3.20 3.57
CA ILE A 216 -22.63 -3.47 2.21
C ILE A 216 -22.96 -4.90 1.81
N GLU A 217 -22.77 -5.87 2.71
CA GLU A 217 -23.07 -7.28 2.47
C GLU A 217 -24.58 -7.55 2.31
N GLU A 218 -25.42 -7.01 3.19
CA GLU A 218 -26.89 -7.17 3.19
C GLU A 218 -27.58 -6.42 2.05
N ARG A 219 -27.05 -5.26 1.65
CA ARG A 219 -27.63 -4.43 0.59
C ARG A 219 -27.09 -4.76 -0.81
N PHE A 220 -25.88 -5.33 -0.92
CA PHE A 220 -25.23 -5.57 -2.21
C PHE A 220 -24.76 -7.00 -2.48
N GLY A 221 -24.58 -7.88 -1.48
CA GLY A 221 -24.28 -9.31 -1.64
C GLY A 221 -23.35 -9.67 -2.81
N ARG A 222 -23.55 -10.85 -3.44
CA ARG A 222 -22.82 -11.29 -4.65
C ARG A 222 -23.02 -10.39 -5.89
N ASN A 223 -23.78 -9.30 -5.77
CA ASN A 223 -24.09 -8.34 -6.82
C ASN A 223 -23.49 -6.97 -6.48
N LEU A 224 -22.18 -6.93 -6.15
CA LEU A 224 -21.48 -5.67 -6.06
C LEU A 224 -21.64 -4.93 -7.40
N SER A 225 -22.39 -3.83 -7.38
CA SER A 225 -22.70 -3.08 -8.60
C SER A 225 -21.41 -2.56 -9.20
N THR A 226 -21.04 -3.07 -10.37
CA THR A 226 -19.93 -2.55 -11.20
C THR A 226 -20.05 -1.04 -11.41
N SER A 227 -21.28 -0.52 -11.49
CA SER A 227 -21.55 0.91 -11.54
C SER A 227 -21.05 1.66 -10.30
N LEU A 228 -21.31 1.14 -9.10
CA LEU A 228 -20.88 1.80 -7.85
C LEU A 228 -19.35 1.81 -7.73
N ALA A 229 -18.70 0.69 -8.05
CA ALA A 229 -17.25 0.60 -8.04
C ALA A 229 -16.60 1.56 -9.05
N ASN A 230 -17.15 1.66 -10.26
CA ASN A 230 -16.67 2.60 -11.28
C ASN A 230 -16.87 4.06 -10.86
N GLN A 231 -18.02 4.38 -10.25
CA GLN A 231 -18.28 5.70 -9.68
C GLN A 231 -17.32 6.02 -8.54
N ALA A 232 -17.05 5.06 -7.65
CA ALA A 232 -16.13 5.22 -6.53
C ALA A 232 -14.69 5.49 -7.04
N LYS A 233 -14.22 4.71 -8.01
CA LYS A 233 -12.92 4.94 -8.68
C LYS A 233 -12.86 6.31 -9.35
N LEU A 234 -13.93 6.73 -10.03
CA LEU A 234 -14.01 8.05 -10.65
C LEU A 234 -13.92 9.17 -9.62
N ALA A 235 -14.67 9.09 -8.51
CA ALA A 235 -14.61 10.07 -7.43
C ALA A 235 -13.20 10.15 -6.82
N VAL A 236 -12.56 9.01 -6.55
CA VAL A 236 -11.16 8.96 -6.06
C VAL A 236 -10.22 9.64 -7.07
N ARG A 237 -10.33 9.36 -8.37
CA ARG A 237 -9.52 10.02 -9.40
C ARG A 237 -9.77 11.53 -9.45
N LYS A 238 -11.01 11.99 -9.33
CA LYS A 238 -11.33 13.44 -9.27
C LYS A 238 -10.72 14.12 -8.03
N ARG A 239 -10.77 13.48 -6.84
CA ARG A 239 -10.08 13.98 -5.63
C ARG A 239 -8.58 14.08 -5.85
N ILE A 240 -8.00 13.07 -6.49
CA ILE A 240 -6.58 13.05 -6.79
C ILE A 240 -6.22 14.07 -7.88
N ALA A 241 -7.04 14.31 -8.89
CA ALA A 241 -6.77 15.37 -9.86
C ALA A 241 -6.88 16.78 -9.24
N GLY A 242 -7.44 16.91 -8.02
CA GLY A 242 -7.74 18.19 -7.38
C GLY A 242 -9.01 18.84 -7.92
N VAL A 243 -9.80 18.11 -8.70
CA VAL A 243 -11.07 18.55 -9.30
C VAL A 243 -12.22 18.42 -8.27
N LEU A 244 -12.03 17.58 -7.25
CA LEU A 244 -12.97 17.42 -6.13
C LEU A 244 -12.25 17.67 -4.80
N THR A 245 -12.57 18.80 -4.16
CA THR A 245 -11.96 19.23 -2.89
C THR A 245 -12.97 19.35 -1.75
N ALA A 246 -14.25 19.08 -2.01
CA ALA A 246 -15.31 19.19 -1.01
C ALA A 246 -15.60 17.82 -0.36
N ASP A 247 -15.97 17.87 0.92
CA ASP A 247 -16.38 16.71 1.72
C ASP A 247 -17.82 16.32 1.38
N VAL A 248 -18.01 15.73 0.19
CA VAL A 248 -19.34 15.45 -0.38
C VAL A 248 -19.57 13.97 -0.62
N GLU A 249 -20.85 13.59 -0.57
CA GLU A 249 -21.30 12.24 -0.89
C GLU A 249 -21.11 11.90 -2.38
N LEU A 250 -21.10 10.61 -2.69
CA LEU A 250 -20.77 10.12 -4.03
C LEU A 250 -21.62 10.74 -5.17
N PRO A 251 -22.95 10.94 -5.06
CA PRO A 251 -23.73 11.57 -6.13
C PRO A 251 -23.25 13.00 -6.47
N GLU A 252 -22.97 13.81 -5.44
CA GLU A 252 -22.52 15.20 -5.60
C GLU A 252 -21.07 15.28 -6.11
N ALA A 253 -20.22 14.34 -5.68
CA ALA A 253 -18.86 14.17 -6.19
C ALA A 253 -18.82 13.93 -7.72
N LEU A 254 -19.83 13.22 -8.25
CA LEU A 254 -19.92 12.93 -9.68
C LEU A 254 -20.38 14.15 -10.49
N GLU A 255 -21.29 14.96 -9.94
CA GLU A 255 -21.84 16.17 -10.58
C GLU A 255 -20.85 17.34 -10.59
N THR A 256 -19.91 17.38 -9.64
CA THR A 256 -18.91 18.46 -9.56
C THR A 256 -18.01 18.46 -10.81
N ALA A 257 -18.12 19.54 -11.59
CA ALA A 257 -17.23 19.90 -12.69
C ALA A 257 -16.38 21.11 -12.27
N SER A 258 -15.16 20.87 -11.79
CA SER A 258 -14.18 21.94 -11.54
C SER A 258 -13.26 22.10 -12.74
N SER A 259 -12.90 23.34 -13.08
CA SER A 259 -12.01 23.68 -14.19
C SER A 259 -10.53 23.82 -13.79
N GLU A 260 -10.18 23.75 -12.50
CA GLU A 260 -8.79 23.92 -12.04
C GLU A 260 -8.39 22.77 -11.10
N GLY A 261 -7.73 21.75 -11.66
CA GLY A 261 -7.07 20.70 -10.88
C GLY A 261 -5.77 21.17 -10.21
N ARG A 262 -5.03 20.25 -9.57
CA ARG A 262 -3.76 20.54 -8.85
C ARG A 262 -2.73 21.30 -9.69
N VAL A 263 -2.77 21.08 -10.99
CA VAL A 263 -1.98 21.76 -12.02
C VAL A 263 -2.92 22.01 -13.20
N THR A 264 -2.81 23.15 -13.87
CA THR A 264 -3.63 23.48 -15.04
C THR A 264 -3.59 22.35 -16.07
N GLY A 265 -4.73 21.89 -16.57
CA GLY A 265 -4.81 20.87 -17.61
C GLY A 265 -4.71 19.41 -17.15
N ILE A 266 -4.56 19.13 -15.84
CA ILE A 266 -4.74 17.77 -15.31
C ILE A 266 -6.23 17.41 -15.27
N SER A 267 -6.56 16.16 -15.60
CA SER A 267 -7.91 15.60 -15.40
C SER A 267 -7.87 14.25 -14.67
N GLU A 268 -9.04 13.69 -14.38
CA GLU A 268 -9.18 12.33 -13.86
C GLU A 268 -8.58 11.25 -14.78
N GLU A 269 -8.42 11.54 -16.08
CA GLU A 269 -7.85 10.60 -17.05
C GLU A 269 -6.33 10.46 -16.90
N ASP A 270 -5.68 11.43 -16.25
CA ASP A 270 -4.25 11.39 -15.94
C ASP A 270 -3.94 10.69 -14.61
N VAL A 271 -4.99 10.20 -13.92
CA VAL A 271 -4.88 9.49 -12.64
C VAL A 271 -5.17 8.01 -12.84
N LEU A 272 -4.18 7.18 -12.52
CA LEU A 272 -4.26 5.73 -12.55
C LEU A 272 -4.36 5.21 -11.12
N LEU A 273 -5.27 4.24 -10.88
CA LEU A 273 -5.43 3.59 -9.58
C LEU A 273 -4.83 2.18 -9.61
N TYR A 274 -4.24 1.79 -8.49
CA TYR A 274 -3.58 0.51 -8.29
C TYR A 274 -3.94 -0.08 -6.92
N PRO A 275 -3.80 -1.42 -6.73
CA PRO A 275 -4.11 -2.08 -5.46
C PRO A 275 -3.23 -1.64 -4.27
N SER A 276 -2.05 -1.07 -4.52
CA SER A 276 -1.17 -0.55 -3.48
C SER A 276 -0.19 0.49 -4.02
N GLY A 277 0.41 1.31 -3.13
CA GLY A 277 1.46 2.26 -3.52
C GLY A 277 2.66 1.60 -4.22
N MET A 278 3.09 0.43 -3.75
CA MET A 278 4.17 -0.31 -4.42
C MET A 278 3.78 -0.80 -5.80
N ASN A 279 2.50 -1.12 -6.03
CA ASN A 279 2.03 -1.46 -7.36
C ASN A 279 1.99 -0.24 -8.30
N ALA A 280 1.71 0.95 -7.78
CA ALA A 280 1.85 2.19 -8.54
C ALA A 280 3.32 2.47 -8.93
N ILE A 281 4.26 2.31 -8.00
CA ILE A 281 5.71 2.45 -8.26
C ILE A 281 6.17 1.42 -9.30
N PHE A 282 5.77 0.16 -9.13
CA PHE A 282 6.11 -0.92 -10.05
C PHE A 282 5.60 -0.61 -11.47
N ASN A 283 4.33 -0.24 -11.62
CA ASN A 283 3.78 0.07 -12.94
C ASN A 283 4.32 1.36 -13.54
N ALA A 284 4.69 2.36 -12.74
CA ALA A 284 5.43 3.54 -13.21
C ALA A 284 6.78 3.12 -13.82
N HIS A 285 7.53 2.26 -13.14
CA HIS A 285 8.79 1.71 -13.65
C HIS A 285 8.60 0.89 -14.94
N GLN A 286 7.66 -0.07 -14.94
CA GLN A 286 7.40 -0.90 -16.13
C GLN A 286 6.93 -0.07 -17.33
N THR A 287 6.16 1.00 -17.09
CA THR A 287 5.71 1.89 -18.16
C THR A 287 6.87 2.69 -18.73
N LEU A 288 7.77 3.19 -17.88
CA LEU A 288 8.97 3.86 -18.36
C LEU A 288 9.84 2.91 -19.19
N LEU A 289 10.06 1.67 -18.76
CA LEU A 289 10.78 0.66 -19.54
C LEU A 289 10.13 0.43 -20.92
N ALA A 290 8.81 0.25 -20.95
CA ALA A 290 8.07 0.06 -22.20
C ALA A 290 8.07 1.30 -23.10
N THR A 291 8.17 2.51 -22.52
CA THR A 291 8.16 3.78 -23.26
C THR A 291 9.55 4.15 -23.79
N ARG A 292 10.59 3.86 -23.00
CA ARG A 292 11.94 4.42 -23.20
C ARG A 292 13.02 3.36 -23.46
N GLY A 293 12.67 2.08 -23.34
CA GLY A 293 13.58 0.95 -23.48
C GLY A 293 14.33 0.61 -22.20
N ASP A 294 15.22 -0.38 -22.33
CA ASP A 294 15.97 -0.99 -21.25
C ASP A 294 17.19 -0.13 -20.85
N LEU A 295 16.95 0.90 -20.03
CA LEU A 295 17.98 1.72 -19.39
C LEU A 295 18.02 1.48 -17.87
N PRO A 296 19.19 1.65 -17.21
CA PRO A 296 19.27 1.56 -15.75
C PRO A 296 18.52 2.71 -15.07
N SER A 297 18.01 2.47 -13.87
CA SER A 297 17.29 3.46 -13.06
C SER A 297 18.20 4.13 -12.02
N ILE A 298 17.75 5.27 -11.49
CA ILE A 298 18.35 5.93 -10.33
C ILE A 298 17.37 5.87 -9.18
N CYS A 299 17.85 5.52 -7.99
CA CYS A 299 17.11 5.62 -6.74
C CYS A 299 17.81 6.66 -5.87
N PHE A 300 17.15 7.79 -5.62
CA PHE A 300 17.73 8.93 -4.95
C PHE A 300 17.12 9.14 -3.57
N GLY A 301 17.99 9.36 -2.57
CA GLY A 301 17.63 9.30 -1.16
C GLY A 301 17.54 7.87 -0.64
N PHE A 302 17.00 7.73 0.57
CA PHE A 302 16.75 6.45 1.22
C PHE A 302 15.24 6.17 1.20
N PRO A 303 14.62 5.90 0.03
CA PRO A 303 13.19 5.62 -0.02
C PRO A 303 12.90 4.26 0.60
N TYR A 304 11.62 3.99 0.77
CA TYR A 304 11.10 2.71 1.20
C TYR A 304 11.77 1.54 0.46
N THR A 305 12.32 0.59 1.22
CA THR A 305 13.24 -0.48 0.78
C THR A 305 12.80 -1.17 -0.52
N ASP A 306 11.50 -1.38 -0.66
CA ASP A 306 10.94 -2.13 -1.79
C ASP A 306 11.04 -1.38 -3.13
N THR A 307 11.12 -0.04 -3.14
CA THR A 307 11.35 0.74 -4.36
C THR A 307 12.71 0.42 -4.95
N LEU A 308 13.77 0.44 -4.13
CA LEU A 308 15.12 0.05 -4.58
C LEU A 308 15.13 -1.40 -5.11
N LYS A 309 14.44 -2.32 -4.44
CA LYS A 309 14.35 -3.71 -4.90
C LYS A 309 13.60 -3.84 -6.23
N ILE A 310 12.57 -3.02 -6.49
CA ILE A 310 11.89 -3.02 -7.80
C ILE A 310 12.88 -2.68 -8.90
N LEU A 311 13.59 -1.55 -8.74
CA LEU A 311 14.50 -1.01 -9.75
C LEU A 311 15.69 -1.95 -10.03
N GLN A 312 16.13 -2.69 -9.02
CA GLN A 312 17.20 -3.69 -9.15
C GLN A 312 16.76 -4.99 -9.83
N LYS A 313 15.50 -5.41 -9.64
CA LYS A 313 15.04 -6.77 -10.03
C LYS A 313 14.27 -6.81 -11.34
N TRP A 314 13.57 -5.74 -11.71
CA TRP A 314 12.69 -5.71 -12.89
C TRP A 314 13.15 -4.69 -13.95
N GLY A 315 14.46 -4.48 -14.08
CA GLY A 315 15.08 -3.66 -15.11
C GLY A 315 16.58 -3.92 -15.21
N PRO A 316 17.32 -3.16 -16.03
CA PRO A 316 18.75 -3.35 -16.28
C PRO A 316 19.68 -3.05 -15.08
N GLY A 317 19.14 -2.60 -13.95
CA GLY A 317 19.89 -2.26 -12.74
C GLY A 317 19.53 -0.88 -12.20
N CYS A 318 20.12 -0.54 -11.05
CA CYS A 318 19.85 0.70 -10.34
C CYS A 318 21.14 1.29 -9.75
N VAL A 319 21.37 2.59 -9.98
CA VAL A 319 22.33 3.39 -9.19
C VAL A 319 21.60 3.91 -7.96
N PHE A 320 22.19 3.73 -6.77
CA PHE A 320 21.57 4.08 -5.50
C PHE A 320 22.35 5.20 -4.80
N TYR A 321 21.68 6.32 -4.57
CA TYR A 321 22.20 7.49 -3.86
C TYR A 321 21.50 7.62 -2.50
N GLY A 322 21.86 6.75 -1.57
CA GLY A 322 21.15 6.60 -0.29
C GLY A 322 21.25 7.81 0.65
N HIS A 323 22.26 8.68 0.50
CA HIS A 323 22.37 9.89 1.33
C HIS A 323 21.38 10.98 0.88
N GLY A 324 21.04 11.00 -0.42
CA GLY A 324 20.16 11.99 -1.04
C GLY A 324 20.73 13.40 -0.91
N SER A 325 22.06 13.55 -0.97
CA SER A 325 22.77 14.80 -0.69
C SER A 325 23.08 15.61 -1.96
N SER A 326 23.64 16.81 -1.79
CA SER A 326 24.17 17.61 -2.90
C SER A 326 25.30 16.89 -3.63
N GLU A 327 26.16 16.19 -2.89
CA GLU A 327 27.33 15.48 -3.41
C GLU A 327 26.90 14.27 -4.26
N ASP A 328 25.80 13.60 -3.88
CA ASP A 328 25.20 12.55 -4.70
C ASP A 328 24.74 13.09 -6.07
N LEU A 329 24.20 14.32 -6.11
CA LEU A 329 23.83 14.99 -7.36
C LEU A 329 25.05 15.45 -8.16
N ASP A 330 26.17 15.79 -7.51
CA ASP A 330 27.43 16.13 -8.18
C ASP A 330 28.02 14.89 -8.89
N ASP A 331 27.99 13.72 -8.24
CA ASP A 331 28.39 12.46 -8.85
C ASP A 331 27.48 12.09 -10.03
N LEU A 332 26.16 12.18 -9.84
CA LEU A 332 25.18 11.93 -10.91
C LEU A 332 25.45 12.83 -12.13
N GLU A 333 25.62 14.13 -11.92
CA GLU A 333 25.92 15.08 -12.99
C GLU A 333 27.24 14.73 -13.70
N SER A 334 28.25 14.29 -12.96
CA SER A 334 29.54 13.86 -13.52
C SER A 334 29.40 12.61 -14.41
N ARG A 335 28.64 11.61 -13.98
CA ARG A 335 28.32 10.41 -14.79
C ARG A 335 27.56 10.75 -16.07
N LEU A 336 26.57 11.63 -15.96
CA LEU A 336 25.78 12.10 -17.09
C LEU A 336 26.64 12.84 -18.13
N LYS A 337 27.59 13.67 -17.67
CA LYS A 337 28.62 14.33 -18.53
C LYS A 337 29.56 13.32 -19.18
N ALA A 338 29.92 12.25 -18.48
CA ALA A 338 30.75 11.17 -19.00
C ALA A 338 30.02 10.27 -20.03
N GLY A 339 28.71 10.45 -20.22
CA GLY A 339 27.91 9.77 -21.24
C GLY A 339 26.95 8.71 -20.72
N GLU A 340 26.90 8.47 -19.40
CA GLU A 340 25.90 7.55 -18.82
C GLU A 340 24.48 8.09 -19.05
N ARG A 341 23.52 7.20 -19.28
CA ARG A 341 22.10 7.52 -19.51
C ARG A 341 21.22 6.61 -18.69
N PHE A 342 20.12 7.17 -18.20
CA PHE A 342 19.23 6.49 -17.26
C PHE A 342 17.79 6.52 -17.75
N LEU A 343 17.02 5.52 -17.33
CA LEU A 343 15.59 5.41 -17.56
C LEU A 343 14.85 6.57 -16.89
N GLY A 344 15.11 6.72 -15.59
CA GLY A 344 14.51 7.71 -14.74
C GLY A 344 15.08 7.68 -13.33
N LEU A 345 14.79 8.74 -12.58
CA LEU A 345 15.14 8.91 -11.19
C LEU A 345 13.88 8.80 -10.33
N PHE A 346 13.92 7.90 -9.36
CA PHE A 346 12.87 7.64 -8.37
C PHE A 346 13.30 8.18 -7.02
N THR A 347 12.46 8.99 -6.39
CA THR A 347 12.72 9.57 -5.06
C THR A 347 11.43 9.76 -4.27
N GLU A 348 11.54 9.80 -2.95
CA GLU A 348 10.48 10.28 -2.06
C GLU A 348 10.69 11.77 -1.76
N ALA A 349 9.60 12.51 -1.53
CA ALA A 349 9.65 13.91 -1.12
C ALA A 349 8.62 14.20 -0.02
N PRO A 350 9.00 14.23 1.27
CA PRO A 350 10.33 13.91 1.82
C PRO A 350 10.52 12.39 2.02
N GLY A 351 11.78 11.95 2.16
CA GLY A 351 12.12 10.54 2.36
C GLY A 351 11.86 10.03 3.79
N ASN A 352 11.20 8.88 3.92
CA ASN A 352 10.95 8.21 5.20
C ASN A 352 12.18 7.36 5.62
N PRO A 353 12.71 7.47 6.86
CA PRO A 353 12.10 8.09 8.05
C PRO A 353 12.71 9.44 8.48
N LEU A 354 13.77 9.92 7.82
CA LEU A 354 14.52 11.12 8.23
C LEU A 354 13.88 12.43 7.74
N LEU A 355 12.94 12.33 6.81
CA LEU A 355 12.14 13.42 6.27
C LEU A 355 12.98 14.52 5.60
N LYS A 356 14.08 14.10 4.95
CA LYS A 356 14.87 14.95 4.06
C LYS A 356 14.14 15.13 2.73
N THR A 357 14.17 16.35 2.21
CA THR A 357 13.58 16.68 0.90
C THR A 357 14.68 16.78 -0.15
N PRO A 358 14.60 16.03 -1.27
CA PRO A 358 15.58 16.12 -2.34
C PRO A 358 15.48 17.47 -3.08
N ASP A 359 16.57 17.91 -3.71
CA ASP A 359 16.55 19.09 -4.57
C ASP A 359 15.89 18.76 -5.92
N LEU A 360 14.56 18.74 -5.92
CA LEU A 360 13.76 18.42 -7.11
C LEU A 360 13.98 19.41 -8.25
N LYS A 361 14.39 20.65 -7.98
CA LYS A 361 14.70 21.64 -9.03
C LYS A 361 15.98 21.26 -9.75
N ARG A 362 17.03 20.90 -9.01
CA ARG A 362 18.28 20.41 -9.59
C ARG A 362 18.08 19.09 -10.32
N ILE A 363 17.32 18.16 -9.74
CA ILE A 363 16.96 16.89 -10.38
C ILE A 363 16.23 17.13 -11.70
N ARG A 364 15.21 18.01 -11.72
CA ARG A 364 14.47 18.35 -12.94
C ARG A 364 15.38 18.95 -14.01
N ALA A 365 16.27 19.88 -13.64
CA ALA A 365 17.21 20.48 -14.57
C ALA A 365 18.16 19.43 -15.21
N LEU A 366 18.67 18.49 -14.41
CA LEU A 366 19.47 17.37 -14.92
C LEU A 366 18.65 16.46 -15.83
N ALA A 367 17.42 16.17 -15.46
CA ALA A 367 16.51 15.32 -16.22
C ALA A 367 16.19 15.91 -17.61
N ASP A 368 15.97 17.22 -17.69
CA ASP A 368 15.74 17.94 -18.94
C ASP A 368 17.00 17.99 -19.81
N GLN A 369 18.16 18.21 -19.20
CA GLN A 369 19.43 18.31 -19.92
C GLN A 369 19.91 16.97 -20.50
N TYR A 370 19.79 15.89 -19.73
CA TYR A 370 20.37 14.58 -20.08
C TYR A 370 19.33 13.54 -20.51
N GLY A 371 18.05 13.90 -20.43
CA GLY A 371 16.94 13.10 -20.91
C GLY A 371 16.71 11.85 -20.08
N PHE A 372 16.24 11.98 -18.84
CA PHE A 372 15.68 10.89 -18.02
C PHE A 372 14.35 11.32 -17.38
N ALA A 373 13.49 10.38 -16.98
CA ALA A 373 12.21 10.71 -16.33
C ALA A 373 12.38 10.95 -14.83
N VAL A 374 11.51 11.74 -14.21
CA VAL A 374 11.48 11.96 -12.76
C VAL A 374 10.19 11.39 -12.18
N VAL A 375 10.32 10.43 -11.26
CA VAL A 375 9.22 9.81 -10.52
C VAL A 375 9.33 10.19 -9.06
N VAL A 376 8.31 10.85 -8.52
CA VAL A 376 8.30 11.29 -7.12
C VAL A 376 7.19 10.59 -6.35
N ASP A 377 7.55 9.92 -5.26
CA ASP A 377 6.61 9.42 -4.26
C ASP A 377 6.29 10.53 -3.25
N GLU A 378 5.04 11.00 -3.27
CA GLU A 378 4.52 12.06 -2.39
C GLU A 378 3.74 11.52 -1.18
N THR A 379 3.82 10.22 -0.87
CA THR A 379 3.00 9.56 0.16
C THR A 379 3.06 10.28 1.53
N ILE A 380 4.25 10.72 1.95
CA ILE A 380 4.46 11.30 3.28
C ILE A 380 3.97 12.75 3.35
N SER A 381 4.36 13.56 2.38
CA SER A 381 3.96 14.95 2.34
C SER A 381 2.49 15.11 2.01
N ASN A 382 1.96 14.23 1.16
CA ASN A 382 0.71 14.34 0.44
C ASN A 382 0.56 15.63 -0.39
N PHE A 383 -0.44 15.64 -1.27
CA PHE A 383 -0.67 16.71 -2.24
C PHE A 383 -1.40 17.94 -1.69
N VAL A 384 -1.91 17.86 -0.46
CA VAL A 384 -2.47 19.03 0.24
C VAL A 384 -1.33 19.90 0.76
N ASN A 385 -0.26 19.30 1.27
CA ASN A 385 0.85 20.06 1.84
C ASN A 385 1.84 20.59 0.80
N ILE A 386 2.22 19.77 -0.18
CA ILE A 386 3.20 20.16 -1.21
C ILE A 386 2.70 19.79 -2.61
N ASN A 387 3.29 20.42 -3.64
CA ASN A 387 3.05 20.09 -5.03
C ASN A 387 4.35 19.72 -5.74
N VAL A 388 4.60 18.41 -5.88
CA VAL A 388 5.77 17.88 -6.59
C VAL A 388 5.52 17.64 -8.07
N LEU A 389 4.25 17.63 -8.51
CA LEU A 389 3.87 17.29 -9.88
C LEU A 389 4.55 18.22 -10.90
N ARG A 390 4.72 19.50 -10.55
CA ARG A 390 5.37 20.51 -11.40
C ARG A 390 6.82 20.19 -11.77
N LEU A 391 7.49 19.32 -11.02
CA LEU A 391 8.88 18.93 -11.21
C LEU A 391 9.04 17.43 -11.54
N SER A 392 7.92 16.74 -11.79
CA SER A 392 7.89 15.28 -11.99
C SER A 392 7.25 14.93 -13.31
N ASP A 393 7.65 13.80 -13.90
CA ASP A 393 6.94 13.17 -15.02
C ASP A 393 5.77 12.33 -14.51
N ILE A 394 6.00 11.59 -13.42
CA ILE A 394 5.00 10.77 -12.74
C ILE A 394 5.07 11.05 -11.23
N VAL A 395 3.93 11.26 -10.59
CA VAL A 395 3.81 11.30 -9.14
C VAL A 395 3.10 10.05 -8.67
N VAL A 396 3.68 9.34 -7.71
CA VAL A 396 3.10 8.14 -7.12
C VAL A 396 2.71 8.40 -5.67
N SER A 397 1.64 7.76 -5.21
CA SER A 397 1.18 7.88 -3.82
C SER A 397 0.62 6.56 -3.31
N SER A 398 0.91 6.21 -2.06
CA SER A 398 0.22 5.13 -1.36
C SER A 398 -1.08 5.64 -0.73
N LEU A 399 -2.20 5.38 -1.40
CA LEU A 399 -3.54 5.73 -0.90
C LEU A 399 -3.95 4.95 0.36
N THR A 400 -3.26 3.85 0.67
CA THR A 400 -3.36 3.09 1.94
C THR A 400 -3.12 3.94 3.19
N LYS A 401 -2.42 5.07 3.06
CA LYS A 401 -1.97 5.90 4.19
C LYS A 401 -3.03 6.95 4.50
N ILE A 402 -2.60 8.21 4.65
CA ILE A 402 -3.47 9.31 5.06
C ILE A 402 -4.65 9.53 4.11
N PHE A 403 -4.53 9.20 2.82
CA PHE A 403 -5.66 9.27 1.90
C PHE A 403 -6.84 8.42 2.37
N SER A 404 -6.61 7.18 2.80
CA SER A 404 -7.64 6.38 3.47
C SER A 404 -7.80 6.73 4.95
N GLY A 405 -6.74 6.83 5.74
CA GLY A 405 -6.81 7.09 7.19
C GLY A 405 -7.32 5.95 8.08
N ASP A 406 -8.26 5.13 7.61
CA ASP A 406 -8.93 4.09 8.42
C ASP A 406 -8.11 2.80 8.65
N SER A 407 -6.97 2.63 7.97
CA SER A 407 -6.13 1.43 8.08
C SER A 407 -6.88 0.12 7.79
N ASN A 408 -7.85 0.14 6.86
CA ASN A 408 -8.67 -1.02 6.50
C ASN A 408 -8.70 -1.31 4.98
N VAL A 409 -7.97 -0.56 4.16
CA VAL A 409 -7.94 -0.72 2.71
C VAL A 409 -6.58 -0.32 2.15
N MET A 410 -6.10 -1.06 1.15
CA MET A 410 -4.92 -0.68 0.39
C MET A 410 -5.31 0.03 -0.91
N GLY A 411 -4.45 0.93 -1.35
CA GLY A 411 -4.56 1.56 -2.65
C GLY A 411 -3.28 2.30 -3.02
N GLY A 412 -3.10 2.57 -4.30
CA GLY A 412 -2.04 3.39 -4.84
C GLY A 412 -2.54 4.21 -6.02
N SER A 413 -1.86 5.32 -6.29
CA SER A 413 -2.08 6.13 -7.49
C SER A 413 -0.79 6.43 -8.22
N ALA A 414 -0.88 6.55 -9.54
CA ALA A 414 0.11 7.25 -10.35
C ALA A 414 -0.59 8.40 -11.09
N VAL A 415 -0.01 9.59 -11.03
CA VAL A 415 -0.50 10.80 -11.67
C VAL A 415 0.51 11.24 -12.73
N LEU A 416 0.04 11.40 -13.97
CA LEU A 416 0.89 11.83 -15.08
C LEU A 416 0.87 13.34 -15.18
N ASN A 417 2.05 13.94 -15.32
CA ASN A 417 2.13 15.38 -15.52
C ASN A 417 1.88 15.73 -16.99
N PRO A 418 0.77 16.43 -17.34
CA PRO A 418 0.47 16.80 -18.72
C PRO A 418 1.49 17.76 -19.36
N HIS A 419 2.32 18.43 -18.54
CA HIS A 419 3.35 19.35 -19.01
C HIS A 419 4.75 18.72 -19.08
N ALA A 420 4.89 17.46 -18.67
CA ALA A 420 6.19 16.81 -18.66
C ALA A 420 6.61 16.33 -20.06
N GLN A 421 7.91 16.33 -20.31
CA GLN A 421 8.51 16.00 -21.61
C GLN A 421 8.03 14.65 -22.17
N TYR A 422 7.87 13.64 -21.30
CA TYR A 422 7.51 12.29 -21.72
C TYR A 422 6.01 11.99 -21.67
N TYR A 423 5.16 12.97 -21.35
CA TYR A 423 3.72 12.76 -21.10
C TYR A 423 3.02 12.00 -22.21
N ALA A 424 3.13 12.43 -23.47
CA ALA A 424 2.41 11.82 -24.58
C ALA A 424 2.79 10.34 -24.78
N ALA A 425 4.10 10.03 -24.76
CA ALA A 425 4.61 8.68 -24.94
C ALA A 425 4.26 7.76 -23.74
N ILE A 426 4.34 8.31 -22.53
CA ILE A 426 3.93 7.61 -21.31
C ILE A 426 2.41 7.32 -21.35
N LYS A 427 1.59 8.31 -21.71
CA LYS A 427 0.12 8.17 -21.80
C LYS A 427 -0.30 7.17 -22.88
N GLU A 428 0.36 7.16 -24.04
CA GLU A 428 0.14 6.15 -25.07
C GLU A 428 0.45 4.73 -24.57
N THR A 429 1.60 4.55 -23.90
CA THR A 429 1.96 3.25 -23.32
C THR A 429 0.94 2.82 -22.26
N TYR A 430 0.49 3.73 -21.40
CA TYR A 430 -0.55 3.42 -20.42
C TYR A 430 -1.87 3.01 -21.07
N GLN A 431 -2.33 3.71 -22.11
CA GLN A 431 -3.57 3.36 -22.82
C GLN A 431 -3.52 1.94 -23.42
N ARG A 432 -2.32 1.46 -23.76
CA ARG A 432 -2.11 0.09 -24.26
C ARG A 432 -1.94 -0.95 -23.15
N GLU A 433 -1.25 -0.62 -22.07
CA GLU A 433 -0.72 -1.59 -21.10
C GLU A 433 -1.44 -1.63 -19.76
N TYR A 434 -2.20 -0.59 -19.39
CA TYR A 434 -2.85 -0.50 -18.08
C TYR A 434 -4.00 -1.49 -17.95
N GLU A 435 -4.00 -2.24 -16.84
CA GLU A 435 -5.13 -3.08 -16.43
C GLU A 435 -5.71 -2.52 -15.12
N ASP A 436 -7.01 -2.23 -15.10
CA ASP A 436 -7.70 -1.88 -13.86
C ASP A 436 -7.90 -3.12 -12.99
N ILE A 437 -6.86 -3.46 -12.24
CA ILE A 437 -6.84 -4.58 -11.31
C ILE A 437 -7.26 -4.20 -9.88
N TYR A 438 -7.71 -2.95 -9.66
CA TYR A 438 -8.08 -2.50 -8.33
C TYR A 438 -9.45 -3.08 -7.93
N TRP A 439 -9.48 -3.82 -6.83
CA TRP A 439 -10.67 -4.54 -6.41
C TRP A 439 -11.83 -3.60 -6.10
N ALA A 440 -13.04 -4.02 -6.48
CA ALA A 440 -14.20 -3.15 -6.51
C ALA A 440 -14.67 -2.74 -5.10
N GLU A 441 -14.70 -3.66 -4.13
CA GLU A 441 -15.02 -3.31 -2.73
C GLU A 441 -13.93 -2.43 -2.12
N ASP A 442 -12.66 -2.70 -2.41
CA ASP A 442 -11.57 -1.85 -1.94
C ASP A 442 -11.71 -0.43 -2.47
N ALA A 443 -12.13 -0.25 -3.74
CA ALA A 443 -12.40 1.07 -4.28
C ALA A 443 -13.56 1.80 -3.57
N VAL A 444 -14.61 1.09 -3.16
CA VAL A 444 -15.74 1.67 -2.40
C VAL A 444 -15.29 2.11 -1.01
N PHE A 445 -14.54 1.26 -0.28
CA PHE A 445 -13.98 1.63 1.01
C PHE A 445 -13.01 2.82 0.88
N LEU A 446 -12.13 2.82 -0.12
CA LEU A 446 -11.19 3.91 -0.34
C LEU A 446 -11.90 5.23 -0.66
N GLU A 447 -12.94 5.20 -1.51
CA GLU A 447 -13.74 6.38 -1.79
C GLU A 447 -14.37 6.93 -0.51
N ARG A 448 -15.04 6.08 0.28
CA ARG A 448 -15.67 6.51 1.53
C ARG A 448 -14.65 7.14 2.48
N ASN A 449 -13.54 6.45 2.71
CA ASN A 449 -12.55 6.86 3.69
C ASN A 449 -11.76 8.12 3.27
N SER A 450 -11.80 8.49 1.98
CA SER A 450 -11.08 9.67 1.45
C SER A 450 -11.90 10.95 1.39
N ARG A 451 -13.17 10.92 1.81
CA ARG A 451 -14.08 12.07 1.74
C ARG A 451 -13.60 13.26 2.56
N ASP A 452 -13.12 13.01 3.77
CA ASP A 452 -12.68 14.00 4.76
C ASP A 452 -11.15 14.21 4.77
N PHE A 453 -10.47 13.72 3.73
CA PHE A 453 -9.00 13.68 3.65
C PHE A 453 -8.33 15.03 3.89
N ILE A 454 -8.89 16.12 3.34
CA ILE A 454 -8.32 17.46 3.46
C ILE A 454 -8.43 17.95 4.90
N ALA A 455 -9.62 17.88 5.50
CA ALA A 455 -9.86 18.30 6.88
C ALA A 455 -8.96 17.53 7.87
N ARG A 456 -8.80 16.22 7.66
CA ARG A 456 -7.90 15.39 8.49
C ARG A 456 -6.44 15.86 8.42
N ILE A 457 -5.95 16.25 7.25
CA ILE A 457 -4.58 16.75 7.10
C ILE A 457 -4.38 18.07 7.82
N GLU A 458 -5.34 18.99 7.76
CA GLU A 458 -5.25 20.28 8.46
C GLU A 458 -5.09 20.09 9.97
N GLN A 459 -5.92 19.23 10.56
CA GLN A 459 -5.82 18.88 11.98
C GLN A 459 -4.48 18.19 12.30
N ILE A 460 -4.10 17.18 11.51
CA ILE A 460 -2.85 16.43 11.72
C ILE A 460 -1.63 17.35 11.62
N ASN A 461 -1.61 18.28 10.68
CA ASN A 461 -0.54 19.27 10.55
C ASN A 461 -0.42 20.11 11.84
N ALA A 462 -1.53 20.68 12.32
CA ALA A 462 -1.55 21.51 13.52
C ALA A 462 -1.11 20.72 14.76
N THR A 463 -1.63 19.50 14.94
CA THR A 463 -1.26 18.63 16.06
C THR A 463 0.22 18.24 15.99
N SER A 464 0.73 17.87 14.82
CA SER A 464 2.12 17.46 14.64
C SER A 464 3.10 18.57 14.92
N GLU A 465 2.82 19.79 14.48
CA GLU A 465 3.65 20.95 14.82
C GLU A 465 3.72 21.18 16.34
N ASN A 466 2.61 20.97 17.04
CA ASN A 466 2.56 21.15 18.48
C ASN A 466 3.36 20.08 19.25
N ILE A 467 3.21 18.81 18.85
CA ILE A 467 3.92 17.68 19.46
C ILE A 467 5.42 17.74 19.17
N THR A 468 5.80 18.01 17.92
CA THR A 468 7.21 18.08 17.54
C THR A 468 7.93 19.28 18.17
N ALA A 469 7.24 20.41 18.42
CA ALA A 469 7.79 21.52 19.19
C ALA A 469 8.08 21.12 20.64
N MET A 470 7.14 20.45 21.31
CA MET A 470 7.33 19.93 22.68
C MET A 470 8.53 18.97 22.78
N LEU A 471 8.67 18.06 21.81
CA LEU A 471 9.80 17.12 21.77
C LEU A 471 11.12 17.85 21.50
N LYS A 472 11.12 18.86 20.61
CA LYS A 472 12.33 19.62 20.25
C LYS A 472 12.88 20.47 21.41
N GLU A 473 12.01 20.93 22.30
CA GLU A 473 12.39 21.70 23.50
C GLU A 473 12.91 20.81 24.65
N SER A 474 12.66 19.50 24.60
CA SER A 474 13.05 18.59 25.67
C SER A 474 14.54 18.21 25.60
N PRO A 475 15.32 18.37 26.70
CA PRO A 475 16.72 17.92 26.76
C PRO A 475 16.86 16.38 26.78
N LEU A 476 15.73 15.66 26.91
CA LEU A 476 15.71 14.22 26.85
C LEU A 476 15.85 13.68 25.43
N VAL A 477 15.37 14.45 24.45
CA VAL A 477 15.39 14.08 23.04
C VAL A 477 16.72 14.51 22.42
N LYS A 478 17.34 13.63 21.64
CA LYS A 478 18.59 13.90 20.92
C LYS A 478 18.29 14.65 19.63
N ASP A 479 17.53 14.04 18.73
CA ASP A 479 17.12 14.65 17.46
C ASP A 479 15.62 14.49 17.22
N VAL A 480 15.03 15.49 16.57
CA VAL A 480 13.66 15.45 16.03
C VAL A 480 13.76 15.60 14.51
N TYR A 481 13.39 14.55 13.79
CA TYR A 481 13.32 14.53 12.33
C TYR A 481 11.90 14.90 11.89
N TYR A 482 11.73 16.15 11.48
CA TYR A 482 10.49 16.72 10.97
C TYR A 482 10.83 17.75 9.89
N PRO A 483 10.11 17.85 8.75
CA PRO A 483 10.51 18.74 7.65
C PRO A 483 10.73 20.20 8.08
N LYS A 484 9.97 20.68 9.08
CA LYS A 484 10.11 22.03 9.66
C LYS A 484 11.47 22.29 10.35
N TYR A 485 12.14 21.24 10.82
CA TYR A 485 13.42 21.31 11.53
C TYR A 485 14.59 20.74 10.72
N SER A 486 14.32 20.21 9.53
CA SER A 486 15.34 19.62 8.66
C SER A 486 16.25 20.69 8.05
N PRO A 487 17.55 20.42 7.86
CA PRO A 487 18.41 21.26 7.03
C PRO A 487 17.88 21.48 5.60
N THR A 488 17.11 20.52 5.07
CA THR A 488 16.48 20.62 3.74
C THR A 488 15.14 21.36 3.77
N LYS A 489 14.76 22.02 4.86
CA LYS A 489 13.53 22.80 4.97
C LYS A 489 13.33 23.79 3.81
N PRO A 490 14.35 24.54 3.33
CA PRO A 490 14.15 25.44 2.18
C PRO A 490 13.70 24.73 0.91
N LEU A 491 14.13 23.48 0.69
CA LEU A 491 13.70 22.66 -0.43
C LEU A 491 12.22 22.27 -0.27
N TYR A 492 11.82 21.83 0.93
CA TYR A 492 10.41 21.53 1.26
C TYR A 492 9.51 22.75 1.08
N ASP A 493 9.89 23.89 1.68
CA ASP A 493 9.12 25.14 1.60
C ASP A 493 8.91 25.60 0.15
N SER A 494 9.88 25.33 -0.73
CA SER A 494 9.78 25.69 -2.15
C SER A 494 8.72 24.89 -2.91
N LEU A 495 8.29 23.76 -2.37
CA LEU A 495 7.25 22.87 -2.92
C LEU A 495 5.92 23.05 -2.20
N ARG A 496 5.89 23.77 -1.08
CA ARG A 496 4.74 23.87 -0.18
C ARG A 496 3.61 24.66 -0.81
N ASN A 497 2.40 24.14 -0.69
CA ASN A 497 1.19 24.87 -1.09
C ASN A 497 0.96 26.06 -0.12
N PRO A 498 0.21 27.10 -0.53
CA PRO A 498 -0.02 28.28 0.31
C PRO A 498 -0.52 27.97 1.73
N ASN A 499 -1.43 27.00 1.86
CA ASN A 499 -1.99 26.53 3.13
C ASN A 499 -1.39 25.18 3.59
N GLY A 500 -0.31 24.73 2.95
CA GLY A 500 0.30 23.44 3.24
C GLY A 500 1.06 23.43 4.57
N GLY A 501 0.90 22.34 5.34
CA GLY A 501 1.69 22.07 6.54
C GLY A 501 2.94 21.25 6.24
N TYR A 502 3.54 20.66 7.27
CA TYR A 502 4.73 19.79 7.16
C TYR A 502 4.40 18.28 7.33
N GLY A 503 3.11 17.92 7.36
CA GLY A 503 2.65 16.54 7.47
C GLY A 503 2.58 16.01 8.90
N GLY A 504 2.10 14.76 8.99
CA GLY A 504 1.82 14.05 10.25
C GLY A 504 2.92 13.11 10.74
N LEU A 505 3.95 12.89 9.94
CA LEU A 505 5.01 11.94 10.25
C LEU A 505 6.22 12.68 10.81
N PHE A 506 6.79 12.17 11.89
CA PHE A 506 8.09 12.59 12.40
C PHE A 506 8.80 11.41 13.05
N SER A 507 10.10 11.58 13.28
CA SER A 507 10.90 10.60 14.03
C SER A 507 11.67 11.28 15.15
N VAL A 508 11.97 10.54 16.22
CA VAL A 508 12.80 11.01 17.33
C VAL A 508 13.85 9.98 17.69
N THR A 509 15.00 10.47 18.16
CA THR A 509 16.06 9.66 18.76
C THR A 509 16.36 10.16 20.17
N PHE A 510 16.94 9.28 20.99
CA PHE A 510 17.33 9.57 22.36
C PHE A 510 18.84 9.39 22.53
N HIS A 511 19.39 9.71 23.70
CA HIS A 511 20.83 9.65 23.92
C HIS A 511 21.35 8.22 24.15
N SER A 512 20.45 7.25 24.33
CA SER A 512 20.77 5.83 24.40
C SER A 512 19.60 4.93 24.00
N GLN A 513 19.88 3.67 23.65
CA GLN A 513 18.86 2.68 23.34
C GLN A 513 17.87 2.43 24.51
N PRO A 514 18.29 2.29 25.78
CA PRO A 514 17.35 2.14 26.89
C PRO A 514 16.35 3.30 27.01
N GLU A 515 16.77 4.53 26.68
CA GLU A 515 15.87 5.69 26.64
C GLU A 515 14.86 5.57 25.49
N ALA A 516 15.28 5.15 24.30
CA ALA A 516 14.37 4.92 23.17
C ALA A 516 13.34 3.82 23.47
N ILE A 517 13.77 2.72 24.09
CA ILE A 517 12.90 1.63 24.57
C ILE A 517 11.88 2.17 25.57
N ALA A 518 12.34 2.94 26.58
CA ALA A 518 11.46 3.49 27.59
C ALA A 518 10.38 4.42 27.00
N PHE A 519 10.76 5.28 26.06
CA PHE A 519 9.81 6.14 25.36
C PHE A 519 8.80 5.33 24.54
N PHE A 520 9.28 4.41 23.70
CA PHE A 520 8.43 3.63 22.81
C PHE A 520 7.48 2.73 23.59
N ASP A 521 7.96 2.02 24.62
CA ASP A 521 7.13 1.11 25.41
C ASP A 521 6.07 1.87 26.22
N THR A 522 6.37 3.10 26.65
CA THR A 522 5.47 3.90 27.50
C THR A 522 4.43 4.72 26.71
N ILE A 523 4.74 5.21 25.51
CA ILE A 523 3.81 6.08 24.78
C ILE A 523 2.48 5.37 24.47
N GLU A 524 1.38 5.94 24.96
CA GLU A 524 0.05 5.33 24.92
C GLU A 524 -0.69 5.60 23.59
N VAL A 525 -0.12 5.11 22.49
CA VAL A 525 -0.69 5.18 21.14
C VAL A 525 -0.76 3.77 20.54
N LEU A 526 -1.44 3.60 19.40
CA LEU A 526 -1.35 2.32 18.70
C LEU A 526 0.07 2.13 18.16
N LYS A 527 0.53 0.88 18.09
CA LYS A 527 1.93 0.57 17.76
C LYS A 527 1.99 -0.55 16.74
N GLY A 528 2.66 -0.32 15.62
CA GLY A 528 2.69 -1.27 14.52
C GLY A 528 3.21 -0.68 13.22
N PRO A 529 3.38 -1.50 12.16
CA PRO A 529 3.79 -1.01 10.85
C PRO A 529 2.69 -0.13 10.21
N SER A 530 3.03 0.57 9.12
CA SER A 530 2.22 1.61 8.46
C SER A 530 2.31 3.00 9.10
N LEU A 531 1.51 3.95 8.59
CA LEU A 531 1.46 5.38 8.95
C LEU A 531 0.24 6.04 8.29
N GLY A 532 -0.03 7.30 8.62
CA GLY A 532 -1.07 8.13 8.02
C GLY A 532 -2.46 7.63 8.37
N THR A 533 -2.73 7.44 9.65
CA THR A 533 -3.99 6.89 10.16
C THR A 533 -4.80 7.96 10.90
N ASN A 534 -6.10 7.71 11.10
CA ASN A 534 -6.99 8.59 11.86
C ASN A 534 -6.67 8.60 13.37
N PHE A 535 -5.81 7.69 13.81
CA PHE A 535 -5.24 7.58 15.15
C PHE A 535 -3.71 7.67 15.08
N THR A 536 -3.07 8.05 16.17
CA THR A 536 -1.61 8.10 16.24
C THR A 536 -1.03 6.68 16.27
N LEU A 537 -0.03 6.44 15.42
CA LEU A 537 0.66 5.17 15.27
C LEU A 537 2.17 5.36 15.48
N SER A 538 2.78 4.50 16.30
CA SER A 538 4.23 4.52 16.58
C SER A 538 4.90 3.20 16.21
N SER A 539 6.18 3.26 15.82
CA SER A 539 6.98 2.08 15.49
C SER A 539 8.49 2.34 15.65
N PRO A 540 9.30 1.37 16.11
CA PRO A 540 10.75 1.41 15.94
C PRO A 540 11.08 1.09 14.47
N TYR A 541 10.94 2.10 13.61
CA TYR A 541 10.85 1.91 12.15
C TYR A 541 12.03 1.13 11.58
N VAL A 542 13.25 1.42 12.04
CA VAL A 542 14.48 0.84 11.49
C VAL A 542 14.58 -0.64 11.84
N LEU A 543 14.12 -1.04 13.02
CA LEU A 543 14.00 -2.46 13.36
C LEU A 543 12.99 -3.15 12.43
N LEU A 544 11.79 -2.59 12.25
CA LEU A 544 10.77 -3.21 11.40
C LEU A 544 11.10 -3.24 9.90
N ALA A 545 11.88 -2.27 9.41
CA ALA A 545 12.14 -2.12 7.98
C ALA A 545 13.50 -2.67 7.54
N HIS A 546 14.46 -2.74 8.47
CA HIS A 546 15.88 -2.98 8.17
C HIS A 546 16.58 -3.87 9.20
N TYR A 547 15.84 -4.74 9.93
CA TYR A 547 16.41 -5.60 10.97
C TYR A 547 17.67 -6.38 10.51
N GLY A 548 17.61 -6.96 9.31
CA GLY A 548 18.73 -7.72 8.74
C GLY A 548 19.86 -6.86 8.15
N GLU A 549 19.71 -5.53 8.14
CA GLU A 549 20.62 -4.60 7.46
C GLU A 549 20.86 -3.30 8.27
N LEU A 550 20.87 -3.39 9.60
CA LEU A 550 21.02 -2.23 10.50
C LEU A 550 22.32 -1.46 10.30
N ASP A 551 23.45 -2.14 10.07
CA ASP A 551 24.73 -1.48 9.83
C ASP A 551 24.73 -0.71 8.49
N TRP A 552 24.08 -1.27 7.48
CA TRP A 552 23.88 -0.61 6.19
C TRP A 552 22.98 0.61 6.33
N ALA A 553 21.84 0.50 7.03
CA ALA A 553 20.96 1.63 7.30
C ALA A 553 21.69 2.73 8.10
N ARG A 554 22.47 2.36 9.12
CA ARG A 554 23.27 3.29 9.92
C ARG A 554 24.28 4.06 9.08
N SER A 555 24.85 3.44 8.04
CA SER A 555 25.77 4.12 7.12
C SER A 555 25.13 5.30 6.38
N PHE A 556 23.79 5.31 6.22
CA PHE A 556 23.02 6.43 5.67
C PHE A 556 22.46 7.40 6.73
N ASN A 557 22.93 7.29 7.98
CA ASN A 557 22.46 8.03 9.15
C ASN A 557 21.03 7.66 9.58
N VAL A 558 20.59 6.43 9.28
CA VAL A 558 19.32 5.90 9.76
C VAL A 558 19.58 5.12 11.04
N ASP A 559 19.34 5.75 12.18
CA ASP A 559 19.64 5.23 13.53
C ASP A 559 18.71 4.06 13.89
N PRO A 560 19.21 2.85 14.22
CA PRO A 560 18.39 1.72 14.66
C PRO A 560 17.46 2.01 15.84
N ASP A 561 17.84 2.96 16.70
CA ASP A 561 17.06 3.30 17.89
C ASP A 561 15.99 4.39 17.62
N LEU A 562 15.77 4.75 16.36
CA LEU A 562 14.80 5.75 15.94
C LEU A 562 13.35 5.29 16.17
N VAL A 563 12.59 6.09 16.90
CA VAL A 563 11.14 5.93 17.10
C VAL A 563 10.40 6.83 16.13
N ARG A 564 9.60 6.24 15.24
CA ARG A 564 8.80 6.96 14.25
C ARG A 564 7.36 7.06 14.72
N ILE A 565 6.78 8.25 14.66
CA ILE A 565 5.40 8.53 15.05
C ILE A 565 4.66 9.17 13.87
N SER A 566 3.49 8.62 13.56
CA SER A 566 2.51 9.21 12.66
C SER A 566 1.32 9.71 13.48
N VAL A 567 1.15 11.02 13.56
CA VAL A 567 0.06 11.67 14.30
C VAL A 567 -1.28 11.43 13.61
N GLY A 568 -2.31 11.16 14.42
CA GLY A 568 -3.71 11.04 13.99
C GLY A 568 -4.56 12.24 14.43
N LEU A 569 -5.86 11.98 14.66
CA LEU A 569 -6.87 13.00 14.97
C LEU A 569 -7.10 13.20 16.48
N GLU A 570 -6.18 12.72 17.33
CA GLU A 570 -6.27 12.99 18.76
C GLU A 570 -6.19 14.49 19.06
N GLU A 571 -6.91 14.91 20.10
CA GLU A 571 -6.85 16.28 20.61
C GLU A 571 -5.45 16.59 21.13
N VAL A 572 -4.95 17.80 20.81
CA VAL A 572 -3.59 18.24 21.16
C VAL A 572 -3.27 18.06 22.66
N PRO A 573 -4.13 18.47 23.61
CA PRO A 573 -3.83 18.30 25.03
C PRO A 573 -3.70 16.83 25.47
N ASP A 574 -4.50 15.94 24.88
CA ASP A 574 -4.45 14.51 25.17
C ASP A 574 -3.14 13.89 24.65
N LEU A 575 -2.80 14.13 23.38
CA LEU A 575 -1.58 13.59 22.80
C LEU A 575 -0.32 14.14 23.49
N ARG A 576 -0.30 15.44 23.85
CA ARG A 576 0.78 16.03 24.67
C ARG A 576 0.93 15.32 26.01
N SER A 577 -0.19 15.00 26.68
CA SER A 577 -0.17 14.31 27.97
C SER A 577 0.44 12.91 27.87
N ARG A 578 0.12 12.17 26.79
CA ARG A 578 0.71 10.85 26.50
C ARG A 578 2.21 10.95 26.20
N VAL A 579 2.62 11.95 25.42
CA VAL A 579 4.04 12.22 25.13
C VAL A 579 4.80 12.62 26.40
N GLN A 580 4.21 13.42 27.28
CA GLN A 580 4.84 13.78 28.56
C GLN A 580 5.10 12.54 29.42
N ARG A 581 4.11 11.64 29.57
CA ARG A 581 4.31 10.38 30.31
C ARG A 581 5.45 9.54 29.74
N ALA A 582 5.59 9.50 28.41
CA ALA A 582 6.69 8.80 27.77
C ALA A 582 8.05 9.48 28.04
N LEU A 583 8.11 10.81 28.05
CA LEU A 583 9.32 11.56 28.44
C LEU A 583 9.68 11.36 29.92
N ASP A 584 8.70 11.27 30.81
CA ASP A 584 8.95 11.02 32.25
C ASP A 584 9.58 9.63 32.47
N ALA A 585 9.20 8.63 31.67
CA ALA A 585 9.83 7.31 31.66
C ALA A 585 11.28 7.37 31.17
N VAL A 586 11.57 8.15 30.12
CA VAL A 586 12.94 8.42 29.65
C VAL A 586 13.79 9.06 30.74
N GLN A 587 13.25 10.07 31.43
CA GLN A 587 13.94 10.76 32.52
C GLN A 587 14.30 9.80 33.66
N SER A 588 13.40 8.87 33.98
CA SER A 588 13.61 7.85 35.01
C SER A 588 14.75 6.89 34.64
N VAL A 589 14.81 6.44 33.38
CA VAL A 589 15.92 5.59 32.88
C VAL A 589 17.25 6.34 32.88
N ARG A 590 17.26 7.62 32.50
CA ARG A 590 18.47 8.45 32.53
C ARG A 590 18.99 8.63 33.95
N GLN A 591 18.11 8.87 34.92
CA GLN A 591 18.49 9.00 36.34
C GLN A 591 18.99 7.70 36.94
N ALA A 592 18.46 6.55 36.52
CA ALA A 592 18.95 5.24 36.97
C ALA A 592 20.33 4.88 36.39
N SER A 593 20.73 5.54 35.29
CA SER A 593 22.00 5.28 34.57
C SER A 593 23.09 6.31 34.88
N ALA A 594 22.75 7.41 35.57
CA ALA A 594 23.65 8.47 36.01
C ALA A 594 24.12 8.23 37.45
#